data_AF-A0A6S7G0G2-F1
#
_entry.id   AF-A0A6S7G0G2-F1
#
_cell.length_a   1.000
_cell.length_b   1.000
_cell.length_c   1.000
_cell.angle_alpha   90.00
_cell.angle_beta   90.00
_cell.angle_gamma   90.00
#
_symmetry.space_group_name_H-M   'P 1'
#
loop_
_entity.id
_entity.type
_entity.pdbx_description
1 polymer ?
#
loop_
_entity_poly.entity_id
_entity_poly.type
_entity_poly.pdbx_seq_one_letter_code
_entity_poly.pdbx_strand_id
1 'polypeptide(L)'
;MEIEIDFRLCEERKLRDGHYNIVFAHPETLVSRVPTRKDYGKLGVLCALFPDVPCLAMTATASRTDMNAIYELLGLKKCEYIVANPDRKNSYYKKVFRHGQDADAIQSILTPIAKSLLKEKTAYPLTIVYLPLRLCGFAYKLFEYVLSAEQYFPPGSAAHSCKPVFCTIPCSINC
;
A
#
# COMPACT_ATOMS: atom_id res chain seq x y z
N MET A 1 34.08 7.05 -12.01
CA MET A 1 32.97 7.82 -11.41
C MET A 1 32.67 7.15 -10.08
N GLU A 2 32.96 7.83 -8.98
CA GLU A 2 32.78 7.29 -7.62
C GLU A 2 31.36 7.65 -7.16
N ILE A 3 30.52 6.66 -6.86
CA ILE A 3 29.21 6.91 -6.28
C ILE A 3 29.42 7.17 -4.79
N GLU A 4 29.31 8.43 -4.37
CA GLU A 4 29.38 8.83 -2.97
C GLU A 4 27.98 8.66 -2.34
N ILE A 5 27.80 7.59 -1.56
CA ILE A 5 26.57 7.33 -0.82
C ILE A 5 26.66 8.06 0.52
N ASP A 6 25.69 8.92 0.83
CA ASP A 6 25.65 9.68 2.08
C ASP A 6 25.12 8.80 3.23
N PHE A 7 26.03 8.27 4.04
CA PHE A 7 25.71 7.43 5.20
C PHE A 7 25.50 8.22 6.50
N ARG A 8 25.36 9.55 6.49
CA ARG A 8 25.29 10.36 7.73
C ARG A 8 24.17 9.97 8.71
N LEU A 9 23.10 9.34 8.23
CA LEU A 9 21.98 8.84 9.05
C LEU A 9 21.99 7.31 9.24
N CYS A 10 22.98 6.62 8.68
CA CYS A 10 23.08 5.16 8.66
C CYS A 10 24.21 4.71 9.57
N GLU A 11 24.05 3.58 10.26
CA GLU A 11 25.11 2.96 11.05
C GLU A 11 26.15 2.32 10.11
N GLU A 12 26.96 3.14 9.46
CA GLU A 12 27.90 2.76 8.38
C GLU A 12 28.76 1.54 8.76
N ARG A 13 29.25 1.51 10.01
CA ARG A 13 30.04 0.37 10.51
C ARG A 13 29.25 -0.93 10.44
N LYS A 14 28.01 -0.95 10.95
CA LYS A 14 27.17 -2.15 10.91
C LYS A 14 26.86 -2.59 9.49
N LEU A 15 26.72 -1.64 8.55
CA LEU A 15 26.55 -1.94 7.14
C LEU A 15 27.81 -2.62 6.54
N ARG A 16 28.98 -2.05 6.80
CA ARG A 16 30.27 -2.61 6.34
C ARG A 16 30.60 -3.96 6.98
N ASP A 17 30.23 -4.12 8.24
CA ASP A 17 30.42 -5.33 9.04
C ASP A 17 29.36 -6.41 8.70
N GLY A 18 28.43 -6.13 7.78
CA GLY A 18 27.49 -7.12 7.26
C GLY A 18 26.34 -7.47 8.21
N HIS A 19 25.96 -6.58 9.12
CA HIS A 19 24.84 -6.84 10.06
C HIS A 19 23.45 -6.84 9.39
N TYR A 20 23.34 -6.42 8.13
CA TYR A 20 22.08 -6.32 7.41
C TYR A 20 22.09 -7.23 6.18
N ASN A 21 21.03 -8.03 6.03
CA ASN A 21 20.82 -8.87 4.85
C ASN A 21 20.13 -8.13 3.69
N ILE A 22 19.33 -7.11 4.01
CA ILE A 22 18.56 -6.32 3.03
C ILE A 22 18.65 -4.85 3.42
N VAL A 23 18.96 -4.01 2.44
CA VAL A 23 19.05 -2.55 2.61
C VAL A 23 18.06 -1.90 1.65
N PHE A 24 17.22 -1.02 2.20
CA PHE A 24 16.29 -0.21 1.41
C PHE A 24 16.88 1.18 1.23
N ALA A 25 16.91 1.65 -0.01
CA ALA A 25 17.42 2.94 -0.39
C ALA A 25 16.47 3.60 -1.38
N HIS A 26 16.26 4.90 -1.24
CA HIS A 26 15.58 5.68 -2.26
C HIS A 26 16.52 5.93 -3.45
N PRO A 27 16.04 6.00 -4.70
CA PRO A 27 16.89 6.13 -5.88
C PRO A 27 17.81 7.35 -5.78
N GLU A 28 17.34 8.48 -5.26
CA GLU A 28 18.17 9.68 -5.03
C GLU A 28 19.42 9.35 -4.21
N THR A 29 19.33 8.59 -3.12
CA THR A 29 20.50 8.23 -2.31
C THR A 29 21.61 7.47 -3.07
N LEU A 30 21.30 6.95 -4.27
CA LEU A 30 22.21 6.23 -5.15
C LEU A 30 22.68 7.07 -6.35
N VAL A 31 21.89 8.06 -6.81
CA VAL A 31 22.15 8.79 -8.08
C VAL A 31 21.98 10.31 -8.03
N SER A 32 21.31 10.89 -7.02
CA SER A 32 21.03 12.34 -6.94
C SER A 32 20.82 12.84 -5.50
N ARG A 33 21.16 14.09 -5.18
CA ARG A 33 20.90 14.61 -3.81
C ARG A 33 19.45 15.09 -3.60
N VAL A 34 18.61 15.08 -4.63
CA VAL A 34 17.25 15.67 -4.62
C VAL A 34 16.25 14.67 -5.18
N PRO A 35 15.17 14.35 -4.44
CA PRO A 35 14.22 13.30 -4.84
C PRO A 35 13.38 13.71 -6.05
N THR A 36 13.54 13.02 -7.17
CA THR A 36 12.62 13.14 -8.31
C THR A 36 12.26 11.77 -8.89
N ARG A 37 11.03 11.61 -9.39
CA ARG A 37 10.64 10.38 -10.12
C ARG A 37 11.48 10.17 -11.39
N LYS A 38 12.16 11.20 -11.89
CA LYS A 38 13.06 11.11 -13.05
C LYS A 38 14.37 10.40 -12.72
N ASP A 39 14.75 10.30 -11.45
CA ASP A 39 15.99 9.66 -11.03
C ASP A 39 15.99 8.14 -11.23
N TYR A 40 14.81 7.51 -11.32
CA TYR A 40 14.70 6.11 -11.73
C TYR A 40 15.32 5.85 -13.11
N GLY A 41 15.29 6.83 -14.02
CA GLY A 41 15.91 6.73 -15.34
C GLY A 41 17.45 6.73 -15.32
N LYS A 42 18.07 7.00 -14.16
CA LYS A 42 19.52 6.97 -13.98
C LYS A 42 20.02 5.68 -13.34
N LEU A 43 19.12 4.80 -12.87
CA LEU A 43 19.49 3.58 -12.17
C LEU A 43 20.23 2.56 -13.05
N GLY A 44 20.19 2.70 -14.37
CA GLY A 44 21.03 1.92 -15.28
C GLY A 44 22.53 2.00 -14.97
N VAL A 45 22.98 3.08 -14.31
CA VAL A 45 24.37 3.20 -13.84
C VAL A 45 24.76 2.07 -12.86
N LEU A 46 23.83 1.62 -12.01
CA LEU A 46 24.09 0.56 -11.05
C LEU A 46 24.31 -0.76 -11.76
N CYS A 47 23.49 -1.06 -12.79
CA CYS A 47 23.66 -2.26 -13.61
C CYS A 47 24.97 -2.22 -14.41
N ALA A 48 25.44 -1.02 -14.78
CA ALA A 48 26.72 -0.85 -15.46
C ALA A 48 27.94 -1.00 -14.52
N LEU A 49 27.86 -0.50 -13.28
CA LEU A 49 28.93 -0.58 -12.28
C LEU A 49 29.03 -1.97 -11.64
N PHE A 50 27.92 -2.68 -11.53
CA PHE A 50 27.83 -4.01 -10.92
C PHE A 50 27.26 -5.03 -11.91
N PRO A 51 27.96 -5.33 -13.03
CA PRO A 51 27.43 -6.15 -14.12
C PRO A 51 27.15 -7.60 -13.71
N ASP A 52 27.82 -8.10 -12.67
CA ASP A 52 27.67 -9.47 -12.16
C ASP A 52 26.56 -9.60 -11.11
N VAL A 53 25.97 -8.48 -10.66
CA VAL A 53 24.89 -8.47 -9.69
C VAL A 53 23.54 -8.56 -10.42
N PRO A 54 22.71 -9.58 -10.16
CA PRO A 54 21.42 -9.71 -10.81
C PRO A 54 20.49 -8.57 -10.41
N CYS A 55 19.82 -7.97 -11.40
CA CYS A 55 18.81 -6.93 -11.18
C CYS A 55 17.41 -7.52 -11.34
N LEU A 56 16.53 -7.26 -10.36
CA LEU A 56 15.12 -7.62 -10.41
C LEU A 56 14.28 -6.34 -10.44
N ALA A 57 13.62 -6.08 -11.57
CA ALA A 57 12.65 -5.00 -11.71
C ALA A 57 11.22 -5.54 -11.52
N MET A 58 10.47 -4.98 -10.58
CA MET A 58 9.10 -5.42 -10.27
C MET A 58 8.09 -4.32 -10.56
N THR A 59 6.96 -4.70 -11.17
CA THR A 59 5.87 -3.78 -11.52
C THR A 59 4.53 -4.51 -11.51
N ALA A 60 3.48 -3.84 -11.05
CA ALA A 60 2.13 -4.41 -10.97
C ALA A 60 1.28 -4.10 -12.22
N THR A 61 1.54 -2.99 -12.91
CA THR A 61 0.65 -2.45 -13.95
C THR A 61 1.35 -2.08 -15.25
N ALA A 62 2.61 -2.49 -15.46
CA ALA A 62 3.35 -2.12 -16.66
C ALA A 62 2.77 -2.78 -17.91
N SER A 63 2.54 -1.96 -18.94
CA SER A 63 2.30 -2.46 -20.28
C SER A 63 3.58 -3.06 -20.89
N ARG A 64 3.47 -3.73 -22.04
CA ARG A 64 4.64 -4.19 -22.78
C ARG A 64 5.59 -3.05 -23.15
N THR A 65 5.03 -1.89 -23.51
CA THR A 65 5.81 -0.69 -23.83
C THR A 65 6.58 -0.19 -22.60
N ASP A 66 5.92 -0.14 -21.44
CA ASP A 66 6.57 0.28 -20.19
C ASP A 66 7.66 -0.70 -19.78
N MET A 67 7.42 -2.01 -19.91
CA MET A 67 8.43 -3.04 -19.62
C MET A 67 9.65 -2.89 -20.53
N ASN A 68 9.46 -2.64 -21.83
CA ASN A 68 10.56 -2.38 -22.75
C ASN A 68 11.33 -1.11 -22.38
N ALA A 69 10.62 -0.04 -22.00
CA ALA A 69 11.28 1.19 -21.53
C ALA A 69 12.11 0.94 -20.25
N ILE A 70 11.61 0.14 -19.31
CA ILE A 70 12.34 -0.25 -18.10
C ILE A 70 13.59 -1.05 -18.47
N TYR A 71 13.48 -2.02 -19.38
CA TYR A 71 14.60 -2.83 -19.84
C TYR A 71 15.72 -1.96 -20.43
N GLU A 72 15.37 -1.03 -21.32
CA GLU A 72 16.33 -0.11 -21.95
C GLU A 72 16.94 0.87 -20.93
N LEU A 73 16.13 1.47 -20.05
CA LEU A 73 16.61 2.45 -19.07
C LEU A 73 17.55 1.84 -18.02
N LEU A 74 17.31 0.58 -17.64
CA LEU A 74 18.17 -0.15 -16.71
C LEU A 74 19.36 -0.80 -17.41
N GLY A 75 19.39 -0.86 -18.75
CA GLY A 75 20.46 -1.50 -19.51
C GLY A 75 20.59 -2.99 -19.19
N LEU A 76 19.46 -3.67 -18.92
CA LEU A 76 19.47 -5.08 -18.54
C LEU A 76 19.96 -5.95 -19.70
N LYS A 77 20.79 -6.95 -19.40
CA LYS A 77 21.27 -7.94 -20.37
C LYS A 77 20.68 -9.30 -20.02
N LYS A 78 20.23 -10.06 -21.03
CA LYS A 78 19.65 -11.41 -20.84
C LYS A 78 18.52 -11.44 -19.79
N CYS A 79 17.57 -10.51 -19.90
CA CYS A 79 16.45 -10.40 -18.98
C CYS A 79 15.36 -11.41 -19.30
N GLU A 80 14.89 -12.13 -18.28
CA GLU A 80 13.68 -12.97 -18.35
C GLU A 80 12.46 -12.16 -17.89
N TYR A 81 11.33 -12.37 -18.55
CA TYR A 81 10.08 -11.67 -18.23
C TYR A 81 9.05 -12.63 -17.65
N ILE A 82 8.63 -12.35 -16.41
CA ILE A 82 7.61 -13.15 -15.72
C ILE A 82 6.37 -12.28 -15.54
N VAL A 83 5.29 -12.66 -16.23
CA VAL A 83 4.00 -11.96 -16.15
C VAL A 83 2.98 -12.88 -15.50
N ALA A 84 2.43 -12.44 -14.36
CA ALA A 84 1.33 -13.14 -13.69
C ALA A 84 -0.02 -12.58 -14.13
N ASN A 85 -1.00 -13.46 -14.36
CA ASN A 85 -2.38 -13.02 -14.58
C ASN A 85 -2.93 -12.43 -13.26
N PRO A 86 -3.43 -11.18 -13.25
CA PRO A 86 -4.02 -10.58 -12.07
C PRO A 86 -5.35 -11.23 -11.64
N ASP A 87 -5.99 -12.01 -12.52
CA ASP A 87 -7.25 -12.69 -12.23
C ASP A 87 -7.12 -13.65 -11.04
N ARG A 88 -8.09 -13.54 -10.12
CA ARG A 88 -8.16 -14.32 -8.88
C ARG A 88 -9.48 -15.06 -8.87
N LYS A 89 -9.44 -16.38 -9.10
CA LYS A 89 -10.65 -17.25 -9.17
C LYS A 89 -11.53 -17.23 -7.92
N ASN A 90 -10.98 -16.83 -6.77
CA ASN A 90 -11.68 -16.70 -5.49
C ASN A 90 -12.21 -15.27 -5.23
N SER A 91 -12.11 -14.36 -6.19
CA SER A 91 -12.65 -12.99 -6.09
C SER A 91 -13.93 -12.87 -6.90
N TYR A 92 -14.99 -12.37 -6.25
CA TYR A 92 -16.30 -12.19 -6.85
C TYR A 92 -16.65 -10.71 -6.91
N TYR A 93 -17.15 -10.25 -8.06
CA TYR A 93 -17.49 -8.84 -8.28
C TYR A 93 -18.99 -8.67 -8.33
N LYS A 94 -19.50 -7.67 -7.60
CA LYS A 94 -20.90 -7.24 -7.65
C LYS A 94 -20.95 -5.73 -7.80
N LYS A 95 -21.70 -5.25 -8.79
CA LYS A 95 -21.96 -3.82 -9.02
C LYS A 95 -23.39 -3.50 -8.60
N VAL A 96 -23.55 -2.44 -7.81
CA VAL A 96 -24.86 -1.95 -7.35
C VAL A 96 -24.96 -0.46 -7.64
N PHE A 97 -26.10 -0.02 -8.16
CA PHE A 97 -26.35 1.40 -8.41
C PHE A 97 -26.66 2.12 -7.09
N ARG A 98 -26.05 3.28 -6.91
CA ARG A 98 -26.33 4.17 -5.78
C ARG A 98 -27.58 4.99 -6.09
N HIS A 99 -28.42 5.19 -5.09
CA HIS A 99 -29.60 6.02 -5.17
C HIS A 99 -29.50 7.11 -4.08
N GLY A 100 -29.81 8.37 -4.42
CA GLY A 100 -29.73 9.51 -3.49
C GLY A 100 -28.45 10.34 -3.61
N GLN A 101 -28.39 11.43 -2.83
CA GLN A 101 -27.21 12.31 -2.72
C GLN A 101 -26.18 11.72 -1.73
N ASP A 102 -24.90 12.12 -1.89
CA ASP A 102 -23.70 11.54 -1.27
C ASP A 102 -23.88 10.87 0.11
N ALA A 103 -24.30 11.63 1.13
CA ALA A 103 -24.34 11.13 2.52
C ALA A 103 -25.42 10.05 2.72
N ASP A 104 -26.63 10.27 2.21
CA ASP A 104 -27.74 9.32 2.31
C ASP A 104 -27.44 8.03 1.55
N ALA A 105 -26.85 8.16 0.35
CA ALA A 105 -26.43 7.03 -0.45
C ALA A 105 -25.40 6.17 0.29
N ILE A 106 -24.39 6.79 0.90
CA ILE A 106 -23.36 6.09 1.68
C ILE A 106 -23.95 5.49 2.95
N GLN A 107 -24.80 6.21 3.67
CA GLN A 107 -25.48 5.69 4.85
C GLN A 107 -26.31 4.44 4.55
N SER A 108 -27.02 4.43 3.41
CA SER A 108 -27.81 3.26 2.98
C SER A 108 -26.96 2.01 2.73
N ILE A 109 -25.70 2.20 2.29
CA ILE A 109 -24.74 1.12 2.04
C ILE A 109 -24.08 0.64 3.34
N LEU A 110 -23.68 1.58 4.19
CA LEU A 110 -22.90 1.27 5.39
C LEU A 110 -23.75 0.78 6.56
N THR A 111 -25.01 1.22 6.67
CA THR A 111 -25.88 0.85 7.80
C THR A 111 -26.11 -0.68 7.89
N PRO A 112 -26.41 -1.40 6.78
CA PRO A 112 -26.52 -2.86 6.83
C PRO A 112 -25.22 -3.54 7.28
N ILE A 113 -24.06 -3.05 6.83
CA ILE A 113 -22.74 -3.59 7.20
C ILE A 113 -22.53 -3.42 8.71
N ALA A 114 -22.76 -2.23 9.25
CA ALA A 114 -22.63 -1.95 10.67
C ALA A 114 -23.59 -2.81 11.54
N LYS A 115 -24.82 -3.02 11.07
CA LYS A 115 -25.80 -3.89 11.75
C LYS A 115 -25.39 -5.37 11.74
N SER A 116 -24.88 -5.87 10.62
CA SER A 116 -24.35 -7.25 10.55
C SER A 116 -23.12 -7.41 11.44
N LEU A 117 -22.23 -6.42 11.44
CA LEU A 117 -21.07 -6.41 12.33
C LEU A 117 -21.48 -6.42 13.81
N LEU A 118 -22.49 -5.64 14.20
CA LEU A 118 -23.04 -5.66 15.57
C LEU A 118 -23.55 -7.06 15.97
N LYS A 119 -24.21 -7.75 15.02
CA LYS A 119 -24.80 -9.07 15.23
C LYS A 119 -23.74 -10.18 15.33
N GLU A 120 -22.77 -10.17 14.42
CA GLU A 120 -21.80 -11.26 14.24
C GLU A 120 -20.49 -11.03 15.02
N LYS A 121 -20.20 -9.78 15.41
CA LYS A 121 -19.01 -9.38 16.19
C LYS A 121 -17.73 -9.97 15.61
N THR A 122 -16.97 -10.74 16.39
CA THR A 122 -15.70 -11.36 15.98
C THR A 122 -15.86 -12.46 14.92
N ALA A 123 -17.08 -12.93 14.67
CA ALA A 123 -17.36 -13.86 13.57
C ALA A 123 -17.62 -13.13 12.23
N TYR A 124 -17.81 -11.80 12.25
CA TYR A 124 -17.99 -11.04 11.02
C TYR A 124 -16.69 -11.01 10.21
N PRO A 125 -16.72 -11.28 8.89
CA PRO A 125 -15.53 -11.25 8.06
C PRO A 125 -14.83 -9.88 8.06
N LEU A 126 -13.49 -9.89 8.03
CA LEU A 126 -12.72 -8.67 7.85
C LEU A 126 -13.16 -7.97 6.55
N THR A 127 -13.67 -6.75 6.71
CA THR A 127 -14.25 -5.98 5.61
C THR A 127 -13.50 -4.66 5.45
N ILE A 128 -13.01 -4.40 4.23
CA ILE A 128 -12.35 -3.14 3.88
C ILE A 128 -13.32 -2.29 3.07
N VAL A 129 -13.58 -1.07 3.53
CA VAL A 129 -14.45 -0.10 2.85
C VAL A 129 -13.62 1.09 2.38
N TYR A 130 -13.50 1.25 1.06
CA TYR A 130 -12.81 2.40 0.47
C TYR A 130 -13.78 3.57 0.33
N LEU A 131 -13.43 4.72 0.93
CA LEU A 131 -14.23 5.94 0.92
C LEU A 131 -13.34 7.16 0.67
N PRO A 132 -13.88 8.25 0.06
CA PRO A 132 -13.21 9.54 0.04
C PRO A 132 -12.90 10.03 1.46
N LEU A 133 -11.77 10.73 1.63
CA LEU A 133 -11.31 11.23 2.94
C LEU A 133 -12.39 12.02 3.70
N ARG A 134 -13.14 12.87 2.98
CA ARG A 134 -14.23 13.68 3.55
C ARG A 134 -15.36 12.85 4.19
N LEU A 135 -15.52 11.59 3.79
CA LEU A 135 -16.57 10.68 4.27
C LEU A 135 -16.08 9.69 5.32
N CYS A 136 -14.76 9.58 5.55
CA CYS A 136 -14.21 8.68 6.57
C CYS A 136 -14.74 9.03 7.97
N GLY A 137 -14.79 10.31 8.33
CA GLY A 137 -15.34 10.75 9.61
C GLY A 137 -16.83 10.43 9.76
N PHE A 138 -17.62 10.60 8.69
CA PHE A 138 -19.04 10.25 8.68
C PHE A 138 -19.24 8.74 8.86
N ALA A 139 -18.49 7.91 8.13
CA ALA A 139 -18.54 6.46 8.26
C ALA A 139 -18.15 6.01 9.67
N TYR A 140 -17.10 6.61 10.24
CA TYR A 140 -16.71 6.34 11.62
C TYR A 140 -17.84 6.62 12.60
N LYS A 141 -18.44 7.81 12.53
CA LYS A 141 -19.56 8.21 13.40
C LYS A 141 -20.79 7.34 13.22
N LEU A 142 -21.08 6.86 12.00
CA LEU A 142 -22.17 5.93 11.76
C LEU A 142 -21.93 4.58 12.45
N PHE A 143 -20.73 4.01 12.31
CA PHE A 143 -20.38 2.75 12.98
C PHE A 143 -20.34 2.91 14.50
N GLU A 144 -19.77 4.00 15.01
CA GLU A 144 -19.78 4.34 16.44
C GLU A 144 -21.21 4.44 16.97
N TYR A 145 -22.11 5.11 16.25
CA TYR A 145 -23.51 5.22 16.62
C TYR A 145 -24.22 3.85 16.65
N VAL A 146 -24.03 3.03 15.61
CA VAL A 146 -24.69 1.70 15.51
C VAL A 146 -24.13 0.71 16.53
N LEU A 147 -22.80 0.67 16.73
CA LEU A 147 -22.14 -0.29 17.62
C LEU A 147 -22.18 0.14 19.09
N SER A 148 -22.14 1.45 19.36
CA SER A 148 -22.16 2.02 20.71
C SER A 148 -21.15 1.32 21.65
N ALA A 149 -21.60 0.78 22.79
CA ALA A 149 -20.73 0.10 23.76
C ALA A 149 -20.13 -1.24 23.25
N GLU A 150 -20.70 -1.82 22.19
CA GLU A 150 -20.30 -3.11 21.61
C GLU A 150 -19.15 -2.98 20.58
N GLN A 151 -18.59 -1.78 20.42
CA GLN A 151 -17.51 -1.52 19.47
C GLN A 151 -16.15 -2.13 19.87
N TYR A 152 -16.02 -2.62 21.11
CA TYR A 152 -14.79 -3.21 21.65
C TYR A 152 -14.99 -4.68 22.04
N PHE A 153 -13.92 -5.46 21.89
CA PHE A 153 -13.88 -6.84 22.33
C PHE A 153 -12.76 -7.06 23.36
N PRO A 154 -13.03 -7.71 24.50
CA PRO A 154 -14.32 -8.26 24.94
C PRO A 154 -15.33 -7.18 25.37
N PRO A 155 -16.65 -7.47 25.42
CA PRO A 155 -17.68 -6.51 25.80
C PRO A 155 -17.41 -5.88 27.18
N GLY A 156 -17.63 -4.56 27.30
CA GLY A 156 -17.37 -3.80 28.53
C GLY A 156 -15.92 -3.30 28.71
N SER A 157 -15.05 -3.53 27.73
CA SER A 157 -13.67 -3.03 27.76
C SER A 157 -13.57 -1.52 27.52
N ALA A 158 -12.68 -0.85 28.23
CA ALA A 158 -12.41 0.58 28.04
C ALA A 158 -11.64 0.85 26.73
N ALA A 159 -11.94 2.00 26.11
CA ALA A 159 -11.42 2.43 24.80
C ALA A 159 -9.88 2.41 24.67
N HIS A 160 -9.14 2.53 25.77
CA HIS A 160 -7.69 2.63 25.78
C HIS A 160 -6.94 1.29 25.87
N SER A 161 -7.64 0.15 26.01
CA SER A 161 -7.01 -1.13 26.37
C SER A 161 -7.30 -2.31 25.43
N CYS A 162 -8.13 -2.15 24.40
CA CYS A 162 -8.61 -3.27 23.59
C CYS A 162 -8.69 -2.99 22.08
N LYS A 163 -8.69 -4.08 21.31
CA LYS A 163 -8.79 -4.07 19.84
C LYS A 163 -10.19 -3.59 19.44
N PRO A 164 -10.32 -2.49 18.67
CA PRO A 164 -11.61 -2.07 18.17
C PRO A 164 -12.10 -3.06 17.10
N VAL A 165 -13.40 -3.33 17.08
CA VAL A 165 -14.06 -4.23 16.12
C VAL A 165 -14.19 -3.56 14.73
N PHE A 166 -13.99 -2.24 14.67
CA PHE A 166 -13.95 -1.43 13.45
C PHE A 166 -12.95 -0.29 13.58
N CYS A 167 -12.31 0.10 12.48
CA CYS A 167 -11.42 1.25 12.41
C CYS A 167 -11.54 1.94 11.05
N THR A 168 -11.45 3.27 11.02
CA THR A 168 -11.26 4.04 9.79
C THR A 168 -9.82 4.45 9.66
N ILE A 169 -9.19 4.09 8.54
CA ILE A 169 -7.87 4.58 8.17
C ILE A 169 -8.05 5.65 7.09
N PRO A 170 -7.67 6.93 7.34
CA PRO A 170 -7.74 7.95 6.31
C PRO A 170 -6.78 7.57 5.18
N CYS A 171 -7.33 7.46 3.97
CA CYS A 171 -6.54 7.15 2.78
C CYS A 171 -6.34 8.44 1.99
N SER A 172 -5.12 8.99 2.02
CA SER A 172 -4.70 10.12 1.18
C SER A 172 -4.30 9.61 -0.21
N ILE A 173 -5.27 9.05 -0.94
CA ILE A 173 -5.12 8.84 -2.38
C ILE A 173 -5.69 10.08 -3.05
N ASN A 174 -4.81 11.04 -3.38
CA ASN A 174 -5.14 12.07 -4.35
C ASN A 174 -5.18 11.38 -5.72
N CYS A 175 -6.38 11.06 -6.19
CA CYS A 175 -6.63 10.74 -7.60
C CYS A 175 -6.65 12.02 -8.44
#